data_AF-R6EKV5-F1
#
_entry.id   AF-R6EKV5-F1
#
_cell.length_a   1.000
_cell.length_b   1.000
_cell.length_c   1.000
_cell.angle_alpha   90.00
_cell.angle_beta   90.00
_cell.angle_gamma   90.00
#
_symmetry.space_group_name_H-M   'P 1'
#
loop_
_entity.id
_entity.type
_entity.pdbx_description
1 polymer ?
#
loop_
_entity_poly.entity_id
_entity_poly.type
_entity_poly.pdbx_seq_one_letter_code
_entity_poly.pdbx_strand_id
1 'polypeptide(L)'
;MTSIEKIKELVQQELNEANEIHPQFHSDHEAWAVIEEEVEECKEALGCLRSYMRVIWRGIREDKDIDELLTFAQRQAMSLAAEVIQVAAMCEKGLARYADTENM
;
A
#
# COMPACT_ATOMS: atom_id res chain seq x y z
N MET A 1 -6.52 4.65 17.71
CA MET A 1 -5.47 3.75 17.19
C MET A 1 -6.15 2.73 16.30
N THR A 2 -5.69 2.55 15.06
CA THR A 2 -6.20 1.50 14.16
C THR A 2 -5.73 0.14 14.70
N SER A 3 -6.64 -0.83 14.81
CA SER A 3 -6.31 -2.20 15.22
C SER A 3 -5.85 -3.03 14.02
N ILE A 4 -5.02 -4.04 14.27
CA ILE A 4 -4.59 -4.98 13.24
C ILE A 4 -5.78 -5.71 12.61
N GLU A 5 -6.85 -5.93 13.37
CA GLU A 5 -8.08 -6.58 12.96
C GLU A 5 -8.78 -5.78 11.86
N LYS A 6 -8.85 -4.45 11.97
CA LYS A 6 -9.40 -3.59 10.91
C LYS A 6 -8.52 -3.57 9.67
N ILE A 7 -7.20 -3.68 9.85
CA ILE A 7 -6.28 -3.81 8.71
C ILE A 7 -6.51 -5.13 8.00
N LYS A 8 -6.72 -6.25 8.72
CA LYS A 8 -7.05 -7.54 8.12
C LYS A 8 -8.35 -7.51 7.32
N GLU A 9 -9.36 -6.80 7.80
CA GLU A 9 -10.62 -6.60 7.04
C GLU A 9 -10.36 -5.90 5.70
N LEU A 10 -9.54 -4.84 5.69
CA LEU A 10 -9.16 -4.12 4.46
C LEU A 10 -8.29 -4.97 3.53
N VAL A 11 -7.34 -5.74 4.09
CA VAL A 11 -6.50 -6.68 3.32
C VAL A 11 -7.37 -7.72 2.63
N GLN A 12 -8.35 -8.29 3.33
CA GLN A 12 -9.26 -9.27 2.74
C GLN A 12 -10.15 -8.66 1.64
N GLN A 13 -10.58 -7.41 1.82
CA GLN A 13 -11.32 -6.68 0.80
C GLN A 13 -10.46 -6.49 -0.46
N GLU A 14 -9.24 -5.97 -0.31
CA GLU A 14 -8.29 -5.78 -1.42
C GLU A 14 -7.98 -7.10 -2.13
N LEU A 15 -7.74 -8.18 -1.36
CA LEU A 15 -7.51 -9.52 -1.92
C LEU A 15 -8.69 -10.01 -2.76
N ASN A 16 -9.92 -9.76 -2.32
CA ASN A 16 -11.12 -10.15 -3.07
C ASN A 16 -11.22 -9.34 -4.37
N GLU A 17 -11.08 -8.02 -4.29
CA GLU A 17 -11.14 -7.12 -5.46
C GLU A 17 -10.04 -7.46 -6.48
N ALA A 18 -8.81 -7.67 -6.03
CA ALA A 18 -7.70 -8.08 -6.88
C ALA A 18 -7.96 -9.42 -7.57
N ASN A 19 -8.58 -10.39 -6.89
CA ASN A 19 -8.92 -11.69 -7.47
C ASN A 19 -10.09 -11.64 -8.47
N GLU A 20 -11.02 -10.69 -8.31
CA GLU A 20 -12.09 -10.46 -9.29
C GLU A 20 -11.55 -9.92 -10.62
N ILE A 21 -10.54 -9.04 -10.56
CA ILE A 21 -9.93 -8.42 -11.75
C ILE A 21 -8.87 -9.34 -12.36
N HIS A 22 -7.98 -9.87 -11.52
CA HIS A 22 -6.86 -10.72 -11.90
C HIS A 22 -6.91 -11.99 -11.06
N PRO A 23 -7.28 -13.15 -11.62
CA PRO A 23 -7.31 -14.42 -10.88
C PRO A 23 -5.97 -14.79 -10.21
N GLN A 24 -5.96 -15.91 -9.51
CA GLN A 24 -4.78 -16.43 -8.80
C GLN A 24 -3.52 -16.43 -9.68
N PHE A 25 -2.36 -16.15 -9.07
CA PHE A 25 -1.08 -16.10 -9.77
C PHE A 25 -0.74 -17.44 -10.44
N HIS A 26 -0.25 -17.38 -11.67
CA HIS A 26 0.11 -18.53 -12.49
C HIS A 26 1.55 -19.00 -12.23
N SER A 27 2.42 -18.15 -11.71
CA SER A 27 3.82 -18.47 -11.42
C SER A 27 4.41 -17.68 -10.25
N ASP A 28 5.53 -18.17 -9.72
CA ASP A 28 6.26 -17.49 -8.64
C ASP A 28 6.86 -16.16 -9.13
N HIS A 29 7.23 -16.08 -10.41
CA HIS A 29 7.69 -14.84 -11.05
C HIS A 29 6.57 -13.79 -11.12
N GLU A 30 5.35 -14.19 -11.45
CA GLU A 30 4.19 -13.29 -11.47
C GLU A 30 3.86 -12.79 -10.06
N ALA A 31 3.82 -13.69 -9.08
CA ALA A 31 3.60 -13.32 -7.68
C ALA A 31 4.65 -12.33 -7.18
N TRP A 32 5.94 -12.60 -7.45
CA TRP A 32 7.02 -11.68 -7.07
C TRP A 32 6.90 -10.33 -7.78
N ALA A 33 6.63 -10.31 -9.08
CA ALA A 33 6.56 -9.07 -9.86
C ALA A 33 5.43 -8.16 -9.37
N VAL A 34 4.24 -8.71 -9.14
CA VAL A 34 3.09 -7.95 -8.63
C VAL A 34 3.35 -7.45 -7.22
N ILE A 35 3.90 -8.28 -6.31
CA ILE A 35 4.23 -7.83 -4.95
C ILE A 35 5.29 -6.72 -4.98
N GLU A 36 6.31 -6.81 -5.83
CA GLU A 36 7.34 -5.78 -5.93
C GLU A 36 6.78 -4.47 -6.52
N GLU A 37 5.81 -4.53 -7.43
CA GLU A 37 5.09 -3.35 -7.94
C GLU A 37 4.43 -2.57 -6.81
N GLU A 38 3.63 -3.24 -5.96
CA GLU A 38 3.01 -2.62 -4.78
C GLU A 38 4.05 -2.03 -3.80
N VAL A 39 5.21 -2.67 -3.68
CA VAL A 39 6.32 -2.17 -2.85
C VAL A 39 6.98 -0.93 -3.48
N GLU A 40 7.10 -0.84 -4.80
CA GLU A 40 7.55 0.36 -5.48
C GLU A 40 6.55 1.51 -5.31
N GLU A 41 5.25 1.26 -5.41
CA GLU A 41 4.22 2.27 -5.15
C GLU A 41 4.29 2.79 -3.69
N CYS A 42 4.54 1.90 -2.71
CA CYS A 42 4.84 2.30 -1.34
C CYS A 42 6.05 3.25 -1.25
N LYS A 43 7.14 2.93 -1.96
CA LYS A 43 8.38 3.75 -1.96
C LYS A 43 8.10 5.13 -2.54
N GLU A 44 7.35 5.21 -3.63
CA GLU A 44 6.95 6.46 -4.27
C GLU A 44 6.06 7.32 -3.36
N ALA A 45 5.00 6.74 -2.79
CA ALA A 45 4.08 7.43 -1.88
C ALA A 45 4.80 7.95 -0.63
N LEU A 46 5.70 7.14 -0.03
CA LEU A 46 6.54 7.57 1.08
C LEU A 46 7.50 8.69 0.68
N GLY A 47 8.09 8.62 -0.52
CA GLY A 47 8.95 9.66 -1.07
C GLY A 47 8.23 11.00 -1.22
N CYS A 48 7.00 10.97 -1.74
CA CYS A 48 6.10 12.12 -1.85
C CYS A 48 5.74 12.70 -0.48
N LEU A 49 5.28 11.86 0.46
CA LEU A 49 4.97 12.27 1.83
C LEU A 49 6.17 12.95 2.50
N ARG A 50 7.36 12.34 2.44
CA ARG A 50 8.59 12.93 2.99
C ARG A 50 8.93 14.28 2.34
N SER A 51 8.64 14.45 1.06
CA SER A 51 8.86 15.70 0.36
C SER A 51 7.91 16.80 0.83
N TYR A 52 6.62 16.51 0.98
CA TYR A 52 5.67 17.45 1.57
C TYR A 52 6.05 17.84 3.01
N MET A 53 6.43 16.88 3.85
CA MET A 53 6.85 17.18 5.23
C MET A 53 8.06 18.11 5.31
N ARG A 54 9.02 17.99 4.37
CA ARG A 54 10.15 18.93 4.28
C ARG A 54 9.70 20.34 3.89
N VAL A 55 8.75 20.46 2.96
CA VAL A 55 8.23 21.76 2.51
C VAL A 55 7.39 22.41 3.62
N ILE A 56 6.55 21.63 4.31
CA ILE A 56 5.79 22.08 5.48
C ILE A 56 6.74 22.66 6.54
N TRP A 57 7.81 21.93 6.87
CA TRP A 57 8.78 22.40 7.86
C TRP A 57 9.43 23.73 7.46
N ARG A 58 9.79 23.90 6.18
CA ARG A 58 10.29 25.19 5.68
C ARG A 58 9.23 26.28 5.79
N GLY A 59 7.97 25.99 5.44
CA GLY A 59 6.85 26.93 5.54
C GLY A 59 6.66 27.44 6.97
N ILE A 60 6.69 26.54 7.96
CA ILE A 60 6.61 26.88 9.38
C ILE A 60 7.76 27.83 9.78
N ARG A 61 8.98 27.56 9.34
CA ARG A 61 10.15 28.39 9.64
C ARG A 61 10.13 29.77 8.99
N GLU A 62 9.30 29.94 7.96
CA GLU A 62 9.14 31.17 7.20
C GLU A 62 7.82 31.89 7.53
N ASP A 63 7.11 31.47 8.59
CA ASP A 63 5.79 31.97 8.99
C ASP A 63 4.75 31.97 7.85
N LYS A 64 4.81 30.95 6.98
CA LYS A 64 3.89 30.75 5.86
C LYS A 64 2.75 29.80 6.23
N ASP A 65 1.61 29.98 5.57
CA ASP A 65 0.50 29.03 5.60
C ASP A 65 0.90 27.66 5.01
N ILE A 66 0.40 26.59 5.61
CA ILE A 66 0.70 25.19 5.29
C ILE A 66 -0.55 24.34 5.06
N ASP A 67 -1.76 24.90 5.11
CA ASP A 67 -3.02 24.14 5.05
C ASP A 67 -3.14 23.26 3.79
N GLU A 68 -2.76 23.81 2.63
CA GLU A 68 -2.75 23.06 1.37
C GLU A 68 -1.71 21.93 1.38
N LEU A 69 -0.53 22.19 1.95
CA LEU A 69 0.54 21.20 2.06
C LEU A 69 0.17 20.07 3.02
N LEU A 70 -0.54 20.37 4.11
CA LEU A 70 -1.08 19.36 5.03
C LEU A 70 -2.12 18.48 4.34
N THR A 71 -2.97 19.06 3.49
CA THR A 71 -3.94 18.31 2.69
C THR A 71 -3.22 17.33 1.75
N PHE A 72 -2.16 17.77 1.07
CA PHE A 72 -1.38 16.88 0.21
C PHE A 72 -0.64 15.79 1.00
N ALA A 73 -0.03 16.15 2.14
CA ALA A 73 0.62 15.17 3.00
C ALA A 73 -0.37 14.11 3.51
N GLN A 74 -1.59 14.51 3.89
CA GLN A 74 -2.64 13.58 4.30
C GLN A 74 -3.04 12.64 3.17
N ARG A 75 -3.21 13.14 1.94
CA ARG A 75 -3.51 12.28 0.78
C ARG A 75 -2.40 11.27 0.50
N GLN A 76 -1.14 11.69 0.53
CA GLN A 76 0.00 10.79 0.34
C GLN A 76 0.12 9.75 1.45
N ALA A 77 -0.20 10.11 2.69
CA ALA A 77 -0.26 9.16 3.79
C ALA A 77 -1.39 8.12 3.61
N MET A 78 -2.53 8.52 3.05
CA MET A 78 -3.62 7.61 2.70
C MET A 78 -3.22 6.66 1.56
N SER A 79 -2.58 7.17 0.50
CA SER A 79 -2.04 6.34 -0.58
C SER A 79 -1.06 5.31 -0.03
N LEU A 80 -0.06 5.76 0.75
CA LEU A 80 0.90 4.85 1.38
C LEU A 80 0.21 3.77 2.24
N ALA A 81 -0.86 4.10 2.94
CA ALA A 81 -1.60 3.11 3.72
C ALA A 81 -2.32 2.08 2.83
N ALA A 82 -2.87 2.51 1.68
CA ALA A 82 -3.47 1.63 0.69
C ALA A 82 -2.42 0.69 0.07
N GLU A 83 -1.29 1.23 -0.41
CA GLU A 83 -0.24 0.42 -1.03
C GLU A 83 0.30 -0.64 -0.06
N VAL A 84 0.47 -0.30 1.22
CA VAL A 84 0.94 -1.27 2.23
C VAL A 84 -0.10 -2.36 2.51
N ILE A 85 -1.40 -2.05 2.42
CA ILE A 85 -2.49 -3.03 2.49
C ILE A 85 -2.46 -3.94 1.26
N GLN A 86 -2.23 -3.39 0.08
CA GLN A 86 -2.09 -4.14 -1.17
C GLN A 86 -0.90 -5.09 -1.14
N VAL A 87 0.26 -4.66 -0.63
CA VAL A 87 1.41 -5.56 -0.37
C VAL A 87 0.98 -6.75 0.50
N ALA A 88 0.26 -6.50 1.60
CA ALA A 88 -0.22 -7.57 2.47
C ALA A 88 -1.22 -8.51 1.76
N ALA A 89 -2.14 -7.95 0.98
CA ALA A 89 -3.12 -8.72 0.20
C ALA A 89 -2.43 -9.59 -0.87
N MET A 90 -1.45 -9.06 -1.59
CA MET A 90 -0.73 -9.80 -2.63
C MET A 90 0.16 -10.90 -2.03
N CYS A 91 0.72 -10.67 -0.84
CA CYS A 91 1.36 -11.73 -0.06
C CYS A 91 0.37 -12.85 0.31
N GLU A 92 -0.84 -12.53 0.79
CA GLU A 92 -1.87 -13.54 1.10
C GLU A 92 -2.32 -14.31 -0.16
N LYS A 93 -2.46 -13.61 -1.28
CA LYS A 93 -2.73 -14.22 -2.60
C LYS A 93 -1.66 -15.24 -2.98
N GLY A 94 -0.39 -14.84 -2.82
CA GLY A 94 0.78 -15.70 -3.07
C GLY A 94 0.84 -16.90 -2.13
N LEU A 95 0.50 -16.75 -0.84
CA LEU A 95 0.43 -17.86 0.11
C LEU A 95 -0.64 -18.89 -0.28
N ALA A 96 -1.80 -18.43 -0.73
CA ALA A 96 -2.90 -19.31 -1.17
C ALA A 96 -2.49 -20.22 -2.33
N ARG A 97 -1.63 -19.74 -3.26
CA ARG A 97 -1.07 -20.56 -4.35
C ARG A 97 -0.33 -21.81 -3.82
N TYR A 98 0.44 -21.68 -2.73
CA TYR A 98 1.18 -22.80 -2.16
C TYR A 98 0.26 -23.77 -1.38
N ALA A 99 -0.77 -23.24 -0.72
CA ALA A 99 -1.76 -24.07 -0.02
C ALA A 99 -2.56 -24.95 -0.98
N ASP A 100 -2.85 -24.47 -2.19
CA ASP A 100 -3.52 -25.27 -3.23
C ASP A 100 -2.61 -26.38 -3.78
N THR A 101 -1.30 -26.14 -3.89
CA THR A 101 -0.35 -27.15 -4.38
C THR A 101 -0.06 -28.29 -3.40
N GLU A 102 -0.20 -28.08 -2.08
CA GLU A 102 -0.04 -29.15 -1.09
C GLU A 102 -1.26 -30.10 -1.01
N ASN A 103 -2.40 -29.69 -1.58
CA ASN A 103 -3.64 -30.48 -1.61
C ASN A 103 -3.86 -31.25 -2.94
N MET A 104 -2.88 -31.23 -3.86
CA MET A 104 -2.85 -31.99 -5.12
C MET A 104 -1.91 -33.19 -5.04
#